data_AF-A0A918LCP4-F1
#
_entry.id   AF-A0A918LCP4-F1
#
_cell.length_a   1.000
_cell.length_b   1.000
_cell.length_c   1.000
_cell.angle_alpha   90.00
_cell.angle_beta   90.00
_cell.angle_gamma   90.00
#
_symmetry.space_group_name_H-M   'P 1'
#
loop_
_entity.id
_entity.type
_entity.pdbx_description
1 polymer ?
#
loop_
_entity_poly.entity_id
_entity_poly.type
_entity_poly.pdbx_seq_one_letter_code
_entity_poly.pdbx_strand_id
1 'polypeptide(L)'
;MGVIGGVRWGGVLPRRLRAPSRDAADRRYALERTLHHGAVADVSVLALELAMVSRSVADPRLDTAQTTLQRALDDLRSVGAAIYPPVLAGAGVGPALRSLADRLGLRLRLDLPAHDLDGDARARTGLLVADHLQTLCPGTAVHVRVRGRRLVRVRIIDRQPGRPGPRHYRAALRCG
;
A
#
# COMPACT_ATOMS: atom_id res chain seq x y z
N MET A 1 18.47 -34.10 -13.48
CA MET A 1 18.99 -32.84 -14.04
C MET A 1 18.07 -31.72 -13.59
N GLY A 2 18.55 -30.78 -12.78
CA GLY A 2 17.73 -29.71 -12.19
C GLY A 2 18.39 -29.10 -10.97
N VAL A 3 19.50 -28.38 -11.19
CA VAL A 3 20.26 -27.69 -10.15
C VAL A 3 19.41 -26.54 -9.62
N ILE A 4 18.87 -26.66 -8.41
CA ILE A 4 18.21 -25.56 -7.70
C ILE A 4 19.33 -24.60 -7.29
N GLY A 5 19.50 -23.54 -8.07
CA GLY A 5 20.49 -22.49 -7.85
C GLY A 5 20.29 -21.83 -6.49
N GLY A 6 20.99 -22.35 -5.48
CA GLY A 6 21.21 -21.67 -4.21
C GLY A 6 22.05 -20.43 -4.48
N VAL A 7 21.40 -19.29 -4.65
CA VAL A 7 22.07 -17.99 -4.69
C VAL A 7 22.81 -17.83 -3.36
N ARG A 8 24.15 -17.97 -3.38
CA ARG A 8 25.04 -17.64 -2.27
C ARG A 8 25.11 -16.12 -2.20
N TRP A 9 24.40 -15.54 -1.24
CA TRP A 9 24.36 -14.09 -1.02
C TRP A 9 25.61 -13.66 -0.23
N GLY A 10 26.40 -12.76 -0.81
CA GLY A 10 27.51 -12.12 -0.13
C GLY A 10 27.02 -11.25 1.03
N GLY A 11 27.44 -11.60 2.25
CA GLY A 11 27.95 -10.73 3.32
C GLY A 11 27.16 -9.54 3.89
N VAL A 12 26.07 -9.05 3.28
CA VAL A 12 25.37 -7.86 3.80
C VAL A 12 24.27 -8.28 4.76
N LEU A 13 24.43 -7.95 6.05
CA LEU A 13 23.42 -8.19 7.07
C LEU A 13 22.12 -7.44 6.71
N PRO A 14 20.97 -8.12 6.60
CA PRO A 14 19.72 -7.46 6.25
C PRO A 14 19.30 -6.46 7.32
N ARG A 15 18.88 -5.25 6.90
CA ARG A 15 18.28 -4.26 7.80
C ARG A 15 17.00 -4.80 8.41
N ARG A 16 16.77 -4.54 9.71
CA ARG A 16 15.54 -4.97 10.38
C ARG A 16 14.46 -3.90 10.19
N LEU A 17 13.34 -4.30 9.63
CA LEU A 17 12.10 -3.52 9.66
C LEU A 17 11.25 -3.98 10.84
N ARG A 18 10.49 -3.05 11.42
CA ARG A 18 9.51 -3.33 12.48
C ARG A 18 8.12 -3.26 11.87
N ALA A 19 7.37 -4.36 11.97
CA ALA A 19 5.95 -4.33 11.65
C ALA A 19 5.22 -3.42 12.63
N PRO A 20 4.16 -2.72 12.19
CA PRO A 20 3.29 -2.01 13.11
C PRO A 20 2.73 -2.97 14.16
N SER A 21 2.45 -2.47 15.37
CA SER A 21 1.69 -3.23 16.36
C SER A 21 0.26 -3.45 15.86
N ARG A 22 -0.43 -4.42 16.48
CA ARG A 22 -1.86 -4.66 16.22
C ARG A 22 -2.68 -3.39 16.39
N ASP A 23 -2.56 -2.74 17.54
CA ASP A 23 -3.27 -1.48 17.81
C ASP A 23 -2.94 -0.38 16.82
N ALA A 24 -1.70 -0.29 16.34
CA ALA A 24 -1.34 0.71 15.34
C ALA A 24 -1.99 0.39 13.98
N ALA A 25 -2.07 -0.88 13.59
CA ALA A 25 -2.78 -1.30 12.39
C ALA A 25 -4.29 -1.04 12.50
N ASP A 26 -4.90 -1.38 13.65
CA ASP A 26 -6.32 -1.17 13.93
C ASP A 26 -6.67 0.32 13.92
N ARG A 27 -5.85 1.17 14.56
CA ARG A 27 -6.04 2.63 14.53
C ARG A 27 -5.92 3.20 13.13
N ARG A 28 -4.93 2.78 12.33
CA ARG A 28 -4.78 3.22 10.94
C ARG A 28 -5.98 2.81 10.09
N TYR A 29 -6.47 1.59 10.26
CA TYR A 29 -7.69 1.13 9.59
C TYR A 29 -8.92 1.96 10.00
N ALA A 30 -9.11 2.21 11.30
CA ALA A 30 -10.22 3.02 11.77
C ALA A 30 -10.16 4.47 11.24
N LEU A 31 -8.97 5.07 11.19
CA LEU A 31 -8.76 6.41 10.62
C LEU A 31 -9.12 6.46 9.14
N GLU A 32 -8.59 5.52 8.34
CA GLU A 32 -8.92 5.45 6.92
C GLU A 32 -10.42 5.23 6.70
N ARG A 33 -11.03 4.34 7.47
CA ARG A 33 -12.46 4.07 7.38
C ARG A 33 -13.32 5.29 7.72
N THR A 34 -12.94 6.08 8.73
CA THR A 34 -13.60 7.36 9.06
C THR A 34 -13.43 8.39 7.94
N LEU A 35 -12.22 8.50 7.37
CA LEU A 35 -11.98 9.39 6.24
C LEU A 35 -12.82 9.00 5.01
N HIS A 36 -12.91 7.71 4.73
CA HIS A 36 -13.62 7.19 3.56
C HIS A 36 -15.14 7.32 3.71
N HIS A 37 -15.71 6.90 4.84
CA HIS A 37 -17.16 6.96 5.04
C HIS A 37 -17.69 8.34 5.38
N GLY A 38 -16.89 9.21 6.00
CA GLY A 38 -17.30 10.59 6.28
C GLY A 38 -16.94 11.50 5.11
N ALA A 39 -15.71 12.02 5.15
CA ALA A 39 -15.28 13.09 4.25
C ALA A 39 -15.38 12.72 2.75
N VAL A 40 -14.93 11.53 2.33
CA VAL A 40 -14.98 11.17 0.90
C VAL A 40 -16.41 10.97 0.41
N ALA A 41 -17.29 10.38 1.23
CA ALA A 41 -18.69 10.17 0.87
C ALA A 41 -19.44 11.51 0.73
N ASP A 42 -19.33 12.39 1.72
CA ASP A 42 -19.99 13.71 1.72
C ASP A 42 -19.54 14.56 0.53
N VAL A 43 -18.23 14.61 0.28
CA VAL A 43 -17.65 15.38 -0.83
C VAL A 43 -18.04 14.78 -2.20
N SER A 44 -18.21 13.46 -2.29
CA SER A 44 -18.67 12.81 -3.52
C SER A 44 -20.13 13.15 -3.84
N VAL A 45 -20.99 13.23 -2.82
CA VAL A 45 -22.38 13.68 -2.99
C VAL A 45 -22.40 15.13 -3.47
N LEU A 46 -21.63 16.02 -2.84
CA LEU A 46 -21.51 17.42 -3.27
C LEU A 46 -21.02 17.54 -4.73
N ALA A 47 -20.10 16.67 -5.16
CA ALA A 47 -19.61 16.66 -6.53
C ALA A 47 -20.69 16.27 -7.54
N LEU A 48 -21.54 15.31 -7.17
CA LEU A 48 -22.66 14.89 -8.00
C LEU A 48 -23.72 15.99 -8.11
N GLU A 49 -24.09 16.61 -6.98
CA GLU A 49 -25.03 17.75 -6.94
C GLU A 49 -24.53 18.91 -7.81
N LEU A 50 -23.26 19.28 -7.67
CA LEU A 50 -22.65 20.33 -8.48
C LEU A 50 -22.66 20.01 -9.99
N ALA A 51 -22.39 18.75 -10.36
CA ALA A 51 -22.44 18.29 -11.74
C ALA A 51 -23.88 18.23 -12.31
N MET A 52 -24.91 18.17 -11.48
CA MET A 52 -26.30 18.31 -11.91
C MET A 52 -26.65 19.78 -12.17
N VAL A 53 -26.25 20.68 -11.26
CA VAL A 53 -26.46 22.12 -11.40
C VAL A 53 -25.75 22.68 -12.63
N SER A 54 -24.50 22.27 -12.89
CA SER A 54 -23.72 22.73 -14.05
C SER A 54 -24.33 22.36 -15.40
N ARG A 55 -25.21 21.34 -15.46
CA ARG A 55 -25.96 21.00 -16.68
C ARG A 55 -27.14 21.94 -16.95
N SER A 56 -27.66 22.61 -15.92
CA SER A 56 -28.78 23.55 -16.03
C SER A 56 -28.35 25.01 -16.14
N VAL A 57 -27.11 25.33 -15.76
CA VAL A 57 -26.59 26.70 -15.69
C VAL A 57 -25.22 26.76 -16.36
N ALA A 58 -25.12 27.55 -17.43
CA ALA A 58 -23.86 27.82 -18.10
C ALA A 58 -23.06 28.90 -17.34
N ASP A 59 -22.36 28.51 -16.28
CA ASP A 59 -21.43 29.37 -15.54
C ASP A 59 -20.04 28.70 -15.44
N PRO A 60 -18.98 29.30 -16.03
CA PRO A 60 -17.62 28.76 -15.98
C PRO A 60 -17.04 28.62 -14.56
N ARG A 61 -17.64 29.31 -13.57
CA ARG A 61 -17.28 29.12 -12.15
C ARG A 61 -17.67 27.73 -11.65
N LEU A 62 -18.71 27.10 -12.23
CA LEU A 62 -19.13 25.74 -11.87
C LEU A 62 -18.12 24.70 -12.37
N ASP A 63 -17.55 24.87 -13.56
CA ASP A 63 -16.47 24.00 -14.07
C ASP A 63 -15.22 24.07 -13.18
N THR A 64 -14.89 25.28 -12.74
CA THR A 64 -13.76 25.52 -11.83
C THR A 64 -14.01 24.88 -10.47
N ALA A 65 -15.22 25.03 -9.93
CA ALA A 65 -15.63 24.41 -8.67
C ALA A 65 -15.61 22.87 -8.78
N GLN A 66 -16.11 22.31 -9.87
CA GLN A 66 -16.12 20.86 -10.11
C GLN A 66 -14.68 20.31 -10.19
N THR A 67 -13.80 20.99 -10.92
CA THR A 67 -12.38 20.60 -11.00
C THR A 67 -11.71 20.67 -9.63
N THR A 68 -11.97 21.72 -8.86
CA THR A 68 -11.39 21.90 -7.52
C THR A 68 -11.86 20.81 -6.56
N LEU A 69 -13.14 20.45 -6.62
CA LEU A 69 -13.72 19.40 -5.80
C LEU A 69 -13.17 18.02 -6.16
N GLN A 70 -12.96 17.75 -7.45
CA GLN A 70 -12.33 16.51 -7.90
C GLN A 70 -10.89 16.39 -7.38
N ARG A 71 -10.10 17.48 -7.42
CA ARG A 71 -8.75 17.49 -6.83
C ARG A 71 -8.79 17.22 -5.32
N ALA A 72 -9.71 17.85 -4.59
CA ALA A 72 -9.86 17.62 -3.16
C ALA A 72 -10.22 16.15 -2.85
N LEU A 73 -11.07 15.51 -3.66
CA LEU A 73 -11.37 14.09 -3.54
C LEU A 73 -10.14 13.21 -3.77
N ASP A 74 -9.35 13.53 -4.79
CA ASP A 74 -8.14 12.77 -5.11
C ASP A 74 -7.07 12.93 -4.02
N ASP A 75 -6.93 14.13 -3.44
CA ASP A 75 -6.07 14.40 -2.30
C ASP A 75 -6.53 13.60 -1.06
N LEU A 76 -7.83 13.62 -0.73
CA LEU A 76 -8.37 12.83 0.39
C LEU A 76 -8.16 11.33 0.21
N ARG A 77 -8.34 10.81 -1.00
CA ARG A 77 -8.07 9.40 -1.33
C ARG A 77 -6.58 9.08 -1.23
N SER A 78 -5.71 10.00 -1.65
CA SER A 78 -4.27 9.87 -1.52
C SER A 78 -3.85 9.78 -0.04
N VAL A 79 -4.39 10.67 0.80
CA VAL A 79 -4.18 10.67 2.25
C VAL A 79 -4.69 9.37 2.88
N GLY A 80 -5.90 8.94 2.56
CA GLY A 80 -6.47 7.68 3.05
C GLY A 80 -5.59 6.49 2.69
N ALA A 81 -5.12 6.41 1.44
CA ALA A 81 -4.26 5.33 0.98
C ALA A 81 -2.83 5.36 1.57
N ALA A 82 -2.35 6.54 1.98
CA ALA A 82 -1.10 6.66 2.74
C ALA A 82 -1.26 6.13 4.17
N ILE A 83 -2.43 6.36 4.79
CA ILE A 83 -2.77 5.88 6.12
C ILE A 83 -2.99 4.37 6.11
N TYR A 84 -3.90 3.85 5.29
CA TYR A 84 -4.15 2.41 5.18
C TYR A 84 -4.62 2.12 3.75
N PRO A 85 -3.97 1.22 2.98
CA PRO A 85 -4.43 0.92 1.64
C PRO A 85 -5.84 0.27 1.68
N PRO A 86 -6.90 0.88 1.11
CA PRO A 86 -8.28 0.38 1.27
C PRO A 86 -8.45 -1.05 0.72
N VAL A 87 -7.74 -1.34 -0.38
CA VAL A 87 -7.69 -2.65 -1.02
C VAL A 87 -7.15 -3.74 -0.08
N LEU A 88 -6.37 -3.38 0.96
CA LEU A 88 -5.84 -4.33 1.94
C LEU A 88 -6.96 -4.91 2.81
N ALA A 89 -7.99 -4.13 3.12
CA ALA A 89 -9.14 -4.56 3.89
C ALA A 89 -10.07 -5.46 3.07
N GLY A 90 -10.28 -5.14 1.79
CA GLY A 90 -11.20 -5.88 0.91
C GLY A 90 -10.58 -7.08 0.20
N ALA A 91 -9.50 -6.87 -0.57
CA ALA A 91 -8.94 -7.87 -1.49
C ALA A 91 -7.64 -8.53 -0.97
N GLY A 92 -7.15 -8.12 0.20
CA GLY A 92 -5.99 -8.71 0.86
C GLY A 92 -4.63 -8.21 0.37
N VAL A 93 -3.55 -8.80 0.89
CA VAL A 93 -2.17 -8.29 0.73
C VAL A 93 -1.71 -8.20 -0.72
N GLY A 94 -1.96 -9.24 -1.51
CA GLY A 94 -1.46 -9.35 -2.88
C GLY A 94 -1.99 -8.22 -3.78
N PRO A 95 -3.32 -8.12 -3.98
CA PRO A 95 -3.92 -7.06 -4.77
C PRO A 95 -3.58 -5.65 -4.25
N ALA A 96 -3.61 -5.45 -2.93
CA ALA A 96 -3.34 -4.14 -2.33
C ALA A 96 -1.93 -3.64 -2.62
N LEU A 97 -0.92 -4.50 -2.44
CA LEU A 97 0.47 -4.13 -2.67
C LEU A 97 0.79 -3.96 -4.15
N ARG A 98 0.15 -4.72 -5.04
CA ARG A 98 0.29 -4.53 -6.50
C ARG A 98 -0.28 -3.18 -6.94
N SER A 99 -1.51 -2.88 -6.56
CA SER A 99 -2.13 -1.59 -6.86
C SER A 99 -1.30 -0.41 -6.33
N LEU A 100 -0.77 -0.53 -5.11
CA LEU A 100 0.14 0.47 -4.55
C LEU A 100 1.44 0.60 -5.37
N ALA A 101 2.06 -0.51 -5.75
CA ALA A 101 3.28 -0.50 -6.55
C ALA A 101 3.07 0.13 -7.93
N ASP A 102 1.97 -0.18 -8.60
CA ASP A 102 1.63 0.41 -9.90
C ASP A 102 1.49 1.93 -9.78
N ARG A 103 0.78 2.41 -8.75
CA ARG A 103 0.63 3.85 -8.48
C ARG A 103 1.97 4.55 -8.19
N LEU A 104 2.90 3.87 -7.52
CA LEU A 104 4.23 4.39 -7.20
C LEU A 104 5.24 4.19 -8.36
N GLY A 105 4.84 3.55 -9.47
CA GLY A 105 5.73 3.24 -10.59
C GLY A 105 6.82 2.22 -10.25
N LEU A 106 6.55 1.27 -9.35
CA LEU A 106 7.50 0.26 -8.88
C LEU A 106 7.32 -1.08 -9.63
N ARG A 107 8.43 -1.81 -9.87
CA ARG A 107 8.38 -3.16 -10.44
C ARG A 107 8.34 -4.20 -9.32
N LEU A 108 7.14 -4.58 -8.88
CA LEU A 108 6.94 -5.44 -7.72
C LEU A 108 6.79 -6.92 -8.09
N ARG A 109 7.60 -7.79 -7.47
CA ARG A 109 7.41 -9.24 -7.44
C ARG A 109 7.05 -9.71 -6.04
N LEU A 110 5.86 -10.29 -5.88
CA LEU A 110 5.36 -10.81 -4.60
C LEU A 110 5.37 -12.33 -4.56
N ASP A 111 6.08 -12.90 -3.60
CA ASP A 111 6.03 -14.32 -3.25
C ASP A 111 5.32 -14.49 -1.91
N LEU A 112 4.00 -14.65 -1.94
CA LEU A 112 3.15 -14.87 -0.77
C LEU A 112 3.05 -16.37 -0.42
N PRO A 113 2.71 -16.72 0.83
CA PRO A 113 2.37 -18.10 1.17
C PRO A 113 1.13 -18.58 0.42
N ALA A 114 1.02 -19.88 0.18
CA ALA A 114 -0.16 -20.50 -0.43
C ALA A 114 -1.37 -20.60 0.52
N HIS A 115 -1.16 -20.34 1.81
CA HIS A 115 -2.24 -20.28 2.81
C HIS A 115 -2.56 -18.83 3.11
N ASP A 116 -3.79 -18.58 3.55
CA ASP A 116 -4.18 -17.26 4.00
C ASP A 116 -3.51 -16.90 5.33
N LEU A 117 -3.08 -15.64 5.41
CA LEU A 117 -2.72 -15.01 6.66
C LEU A 117 -4.01 -14.68 7.41
N ASP A 118 -3.99 -14.88 8.74
CA ASP A 118 -5.05 -14.36 9.62
C ASP A 118 -5.15 -12.83 9.52
N GLY A 119 -6.24 -12.26 10.04
CA GLY A 119 -6.54 -10.84 9.89
C GLY A 119 -5.43 -9.91 10.42
N ASP A 120 -4.88 -10.20 11.60
CA ASP A 120 -3.82 -9.39 12.21
C ASP A 120 -2.52 -9.48 11.39
N ALA A 121 -2.09 -10.71 11.09
CA ALA A 121 -0.89 -10.95 10.32
C ALA A 121 -0.98 -10.34 8.92
N ARG A 122 -2.16 -10.41 8.29
CA ARG A 122 -2.46 -9.82 6.98
C ARG A 122 -2.31 -8.30 7.02
N ALA A 123 -3.00 -7.63 7.95
CA ALA A 123 -2.98 -6.18 8.08
C ALA A 123 -1.56 -5.68 8.35
N ARG A 124 -0.87 -6.28 9.33
CA ARG A 124 0.48 -5.84 9.74
C ARG A 124 1.54 -6.15 8.70
N THR A 125 1.44 -7.28 7.99
CA THR A 125 2.33 -7.60 6.86
C THR A 125 2.09 -6.65 5.71
N GLY A 126 0.83 -6.38 5.36
CA GLY A 126 0.46 -5.45 4.30
C GLY A 126 0.98 -4.04 4.59
N LEU A 127 0.73 -3.51 5.80
CA LEU A 127 1.19 -2.19 6.20
C LEU A 127 2.72 -2.10 6.25
N LEU A 128 3.40 -3.09 6.83
CA LEU A 128 4.87 -3.12 6.84
C LEU A 128 5.46 -2.98 5.43
N VAL A 129 4.92 -3.72 4.47
CA VAL A 129 5.42 -3.68 3.09
C VAL A 129 5.00 -2.37 2.42
N ALA A 130 3.76 -1.93 2.59
CA ALA A 130 3.26 -0.67 2.04
C ALA A 130 4.10 0.53 2.50
N ASP A 131 4.39 0.62 3.80
CA ASP A 131 5.22 1.67 4.39
C ASP A 131 6.64 1.64 3.78
N HIS A 132 7.22 0.46 3.53
CA HIS A 132 8.51 0.36 2.84
C HIS A 132 8.42 0.84 1.39
N LEU A 133 7.40 0.42 0.64
CA LEU A 133 7.22 0.82 -0.76
C LEU A 133 7.09 2.35 -0.91
N GLN A 134 6.42 3.02 0.03
CA GLN A 134 6.28 4.48 0.03
C GLN A 134 7.62 5.23 0.22
N THR A 135 8.68 4.56 0.68
CA THR A 135 10.03 5.16 0.78
C THR A 135 10.83 5.08 -0.53
N LEU A 136 10.31 4.39 -1.54
CA LEU A 136 11.03 4.08 -2.78
C LEU A 136 10.71 5.09 -3.88
N CYS A 137 11.68 5.30 -4.76
CA CYS A 137 11.49 6.10 -5.96
C CYS A 137 10.93 5.26 -7.13
N PRO A 138 10.23 5.89 -8.09
CA PRO A 138 9.76 5.23 -9.31
C PRO A 138 10.88 4.49 -10.05
N GLY A 139 10.53 3.40 -10.71
CA GLY A 139 11.47 2.52 -11.43
C GLY A 139 12.22 1.53 -10.54
N THR A 140 12.07 1.61 -9.21
CA THR A 140 12.68 0.64 -8.28
C THR A 140 12.09 -0.77 -8.50
N ALA A 141 12.97 -1.76 -8.64
CA ALA A 141 12.57 -3.17 -8.65
C ALA A 141 12.55 -3.73 -7.22
N VAL A 142 11.43 -4.30 -6.81
CA VAL A 142 11.21 -4.80 -5.45
C VAL A 142 10.75 -6.24 -5.47
N HIS A 143 11.44 -7.09 -4.70
CA HIS A 143 11.03 -8.46 -4.47
C HIS A 143 10.68 -8.65 -2.99
N VAL A 144 9.43 -9.02 -2.73
CA VAL A 144 8.92 -9.28 -1.37
C VAL A 144 8.60 -10.75 -1.25
N ARG A 145 9.14 -11.39 -0.22
CA ARG A 145 8.84 -12.78 0.11
C ARG A 145 8.30 -12.89 1.53
N VAL A 146 7.12 -13.45 1.64
CA VAL A 146 6.42 -13.69 2.91
C VAL A 146 6.34 -15.20 3.15
N ARG A 147 6.74 -15.66 4.33
CA ARG A 147 6.75 -17.09 4.69
C ARG A 147 6.39 -17.31 6.15
N GLY A 148 5.86 -18.49 6.45
CA GLY A 148 5.49 -18.92 7.81
C GLY A 148 3.99 -18.77 8.08
N ARG A 149 3.50 -19.53 9.06
CA ARG A 149 2.11 -19.46 9.57
C ARG A 149 2.08 -18.64 10.85
N ARG A 150 2.36 -19.26 12.01
CA ARG A 150 2.36 -18.58 13.34
C ARG A 150 3.39 -17.47 13.50
N LEU A 151 4.54 -17.59 12.82
CA LEU A 151 5.58 -16.59 12.78
C LEU A 151 5.81 -16.21 11.32
N VAL A 152 5.24 -15.08 10.93
CA VAL A 152 5.36 -14.55 9.57
C VAL A 152 6.70 -13.83 9.45
N ARG A 153 7.51 -14.27 8.50
CA ARG A 153 8.80 -13.66 8.14
C ARG A 153 8.64 -12.97 6.80
N VAL A 154 8.99 -11.70 6.77
CA VAL A 154 8.98 -10.87 5.56
C VAL A 154 10.41 -10.56 5.19
N ARG A 155 10.78 -10.81 3.93
CA ARG A 155 12.04 -10.37 3.33
C ARG A 155 11.71 -9.43 2.18
N ILE A 156 12.37 -8.29 2.13
CA ILE A 156 12.24 -7.32 1.04
C ILE A 156 13.63 -7.10 0.46
N ILE A 157 13.72 -7.13 -0.86
CA ILE A 157 14.91 -6.78 -1.62
C ILE A 157 14.51 -5.69 -2.59
N ASP A 158 15.12 -4.52 -2.50
CA ASP A 158 14.93 -3.46 -3.48
C ASP A 158 16.22 -3.12 -4.23
N ARG A 159 16.07 -2.70 -5.48
CA ARG A 159 17.12 -2.20 -6.36
C ARG A 159 16.68 -0.87 -6.92
N GLN A 160 17.14 0.19 -6.27
CA GLN A 160 16.80 1.56 -6.64
C GLN A 160 17.69 2.04 -7.79
N PRO A 161 17.15 2.77 -8.78
CA PRO A 161 17.96 3.46 -9.78
C PRO A 161 19.01 4.37 -9.14
N GLY A 162 20.23 4.38 -9.69
CA GLY A 162 21.32 5.25 -9.21
C GLY A 162 21.96 4.84 -7.87
N ARG A 163 21.56 3.71 -7.26
CA ARG A 163 22.20 3.18 -6.04
C ARG A 163 23.09 1.97 -6.34
N PRO A 164 24.23 1.81 -5.65
CA PRO A 164 25.06 0.62 -5.79
C PRO A 164 24.40 -0.58 -5.12
N GLY A 165 24.02 -1.57 -5.92
CA GLY A 165 23.58 -2.89 -5.46
C GLY A 165 22.19 -2.97 -4.81
N PRO A 166 21.71 -4.21 -4.55
CA PRO A 166 20.45 -4.44 -3.87
C PRO A 166 20.53 -4.15 -2.37
N ARG A 167 19.42 -3.69 -1.79
CA ARG A 167 19.26 -3.55 -0.35
C ARG A 167 18.39 -4.66 0.20
N HIS A 168 18.78 -5.17 1.36
CA HIS A 168 18.13 -6.32 1.99
C HIS A 168 17.48 -5.93 3.30
N TYR A 169 16.20 -6.27 3.44
CA TYR A 169 15.40 -5.99 4.63
C TYR A 169 14.74 -7.25 5.13
N ARG A 170 14.57 -7.35 6.45
CA ARG A 170 13.87 -8.45 7.11
C ARG A 170 12.96 -7.94 8.22
N ALA A 171 11.82 -8.59 8.37
CA ALA A 171 10.97 -8.47 9.55
C ALA A 171 10.44 -9.85 9.96
N ALA A 172 10.05 -9.96 11.21
CA ALA A 172 9.28 -11.09 11.70
C ALA A 172 8.19 -10.58 12.62
N LEU A 173 6.98 -11.11 12.48
CA LEU A 173 5.85 -10.82 13.35
C LEU A 173 5.17 -12.13 13.75
N ARG A 174 4.74 -12.20 15.02
CA ARG A 174 3.91 -13.31 15.51
C ARG A 174 2.45 -13.02 15.16
N CYS A 175 1.76 -14.07 14.77
CA CYS A 175 0.31 -14.09 14.66
C CYS A 175 -0.26 -14.31 16.06
N GLY A 176 -1.30 -13.56 16.40
CA GLY A 176 -2.04 -13.65 17.66
C GLY A 176 -3.33 -14.40 17.47
#